data_AF-A0A078IZT7-F1
#
_entry.id   AF-A0A078IZT7-F1
#
_cell.length_a   1.000
_cell.length_b   1.000
_cell.length_c   1.000
_cell.angle_alpha   90.00
_cell.angle_beta   90.00
_cell.angle_gamma   90.00
#
_symmetry.space_group_name_H-M   'P 1'
#
loop_
_entity.id
_entity.type
_entity.pdbx_description
1 polymer ?
#
loop_
_entity_poly.entity_id
_entity_poly.type
_entity_poly.pdbx_seq_one_letter_code
_entity_poly.pdbx_strand_id
1 'polypeptide(L)' 'MVATLVLIHDVNGDLHDQDGHLRNAASSNLPTANAENVAANARAIAEENVQAARPRSLTHIYYNIYQFRIENKMFT' A
#
# COMPACT_ATOMS: atom_id res chain seq x y z
N MET A 1 40.77 -3.69 -20.48
CA MET A 1 41.26 -4.60 -19.43
C MET A 1 40.03 -5.13 -18.71
N VAL A 2 39.83 -6.45 -18.63
CA VAL A 2 38.69 -7.03 -17.88
C VAL A 2 39.18 -7.37 -16.48
N ALA A 3 38.49 -6.89 -15.44
CA ALA A 3 38.81 -7.21 -14.05
C ALA A 3 37.82 -8.26 -13.54
N THR A 4 38.32 -9.45 -13.20
CA THR A 4 37.50 -10.47 -12.57
C THR A 4 37.35 -10.13 -11.09
N LEU A 5 36.16 -9.74 -10.68
CA LEU A 5 35.83 -9.49 -9.28
C LEU A 5 35.40 -10.79 -8.62
N VAL A 6 36.15 -11.25 -7.62
CA VAL A 6 35.79 -12.39 -6.79
C VAL A 6 35.05 -11.88 -5.57
N LEU A 7 33.82 -12.36 -5.38
CA LEU A 7 33.01 -12.08 -4.20
C LEU A 7 32.90 -13.34 -3.34
N ILE A 8 33.12 -13.20 -2.04
CA ILE A 8 33.03 -14.27 -1.05
C ILE A 8 31.75 -14.07 -0.27
N HIS A 9 30.94 -15.13 -0.16
CA HIS A 9 29.74 -15.12 0.65
C HIS A 9 30.07 -15.65 2.04
N ASP A 10 29.70 -14.91 3.08
CA ASP A 10 29.89 -15.33 4.46
C ASP A 10 28.71 -16.19 4.96
N VAL A 11 28.74 -16.57 6.23
CA VAL A 11 27.70 -17.39 6.87
C VAL A 11 26.42 -16.58 7.18
N ASN A 12 26.52 -15.25 7.22
CA ASN A 12 25.44 -14.33 7.55
C ASN A 12 24.69 -13.81 6.32
N GLY A 13 25.17 -14.09 5.10
CA GLY A 13 24.57 -13.57 3.87
C GLY A 13 25.30 -12.37 3.27
N ASP A 14 26.43 -11.98 3.85
CA ASP A 14 27.20 -10.83 3.43
C ASP A 14 28.17 -11.19 2.31
N LEU A 15 28.24 -10.27 1.33
CA LEU A 15 29.19 -10.38 0.22
C LEU A 15 30.42 -9.55 0.55
N HIS A 16 31.58 -10.17 0.54
CA HIS A 16 32.87 -9.51 0.73
C HIS A 16 33.70 -9.55 -0.55
N ASP A 17 34.59 -8.59 -0.77
CA ASP A 17 35.68 -8.74 -1.73
C ASP A 17 36.85 -9.55 -1.14
N GLN A 18 37.89 -9.76 -1.95
CA GLN A 18 39.07 -10.55 -1.55
C GLN A 18 39.88 -9.91 -0.41
N ASP A 19 39.75 -8.60 -0.22
CA ASP A 19 40.38 -7.87 0.87
C ASP A 19 39.47 -7.81 2.11
N GLY A 20 38.29 -8.45 2.04
CA GLY A 20 37.34 -8.56 3.13
C GLY A 20 36.38 -7.38 3.25
N HIS A 21 36.37 -6.42 2.32
CA HIS A 21 35.43 -5.30 2.39
C HIS A 21 34.03 -5.76 2.03
N LEU A 22 33.05 -5.32 2.83
CA LEU A 22 31.64 -5.55 2.56
C LEU A 22 31.22 -4.89 1.23
N ARG A 23 30.60 -5.69 0.38
CA ARG A 23 30.17 -5.38 -0.99
C ARG A 23 28.65 -5.44 -1.15
N ASN A 24 27.90 -5.94 -0.17
CA ASN A 24 26.44 -5.92 -0.18
C ASN A 24 25.91 -4.57 0.33
N ALA A 25 26.02 -3.53 -0.49
CA ALA A 25 25.32 -2.27 -0.25
C ALA A 25 23.83 -2.42 -0.60
N ALA A 26 23.02 -3.09 0.24
CA ALA A 26 21.57 -2.87 0.40
C ALA A 26 20.86 -4.11 0.99
N SER A 27 20.42 -4.00 2.25
CA SER A 27 19.22 -4.74 2.70
C SER A 27 18.57 -4.05 3.92
N SER A 28 18.41 -2.72 3.89
CA SER A 28 17.74 -2.02 5.00
C SER A 28 16.36 -1.45 4.65
N ASN A 29 15.92 -1.48 3.39
CA ASN A 29 14.80 -0.62 2.97
C ASN A 29 13.55 -1.36 2.48
N LEU A 30 13.48 -2.68 2.58
CA LEU A 30 12.29 -3.43 2.13
C LEU A 30 11.14 -3.59 3.17
N PRO A 31 11.33 -3.48 4.51
CA PRO A 31 10.19 -3.62 5.43
C PRO A 31 9.49 -2.30 5.80
N THR A 32 9.94 -1.15 5.32
CA THR A 32 9.32 0.14 5.70
C THR A 32 8.13 0.50 4.82
N ALA A 33 8.29 0.38 3.50
CA ALA A 33 7.24 0.71 2.55
C ALA A 33 6.03 -0.24 2.64
N ASN A 34 6.24 -1.52 2.97
CA ASN A 34 5.13 -2.47 3.12
C ASN A 34 4.31 -2.20 4.41
N ALA A 35 4.96 -1.80 5.50
CA ALA A 35 4.31 -1.49 6.77
C ALA A 35 3.46 -0.21 6.67
N GLU A 36 3.97 0.81 5.99
CA GLU A 36 3.23 2.05 5.72
C GLU A 36 1.99 1.79 4.85
N ASN A 37 2.12 0.96 3.81
CA ASN A 37 0.99 0.58 2.95
C ASN A 37 -0.08 -0.23 3.70
N VAL A 38 0.32 -1.16 4.56
CA VAL A 38 -0.61 -1.93 5.40
C VAL A 38 -1.36 -1.03 6.38
N ALA A 39 -0.65 -0.09 7.02
CA ALA A 39 -1.26 0.87 7.95
C ALA A 39 -2.24 1.82 7.25
N ALA A 40 -1.89 2.32 6.06
CA ALA A 40 -2.77 3.17 5.25
C ALA A 40 -4.05 2.42 4.83
N ASN A 41 -3.92 1.17 4.39
CA ASN A 41 -5.06 0.33 4.01
C ASN A 41 -6.00 0.05 5.20
N ALA A 42 -5.44 -0.28 6.37
CA ALA A 42 -6.22 -0.52 7.58
C ALA A 42 -7.04 0.72 8.00
N ARG A 43 -6.47 1.93 7.86
CA ARG A 43 -7.18 3.19 8.14
C ARG A 43 -8.31 3.44 7.15
N ALA A 44 -8.07 3.26 5.85
CA ALA A 44 -9.09 3.44 4.82
C ALA A 44 -10.30 2.52 5.04
N ILE A 45 -10.06 1.25 5.37
CA ILE A 45 -11.12 0.28 5.69
C ILE A 45 -11.90 0.69 6.95
N ALA A 46 -11.22 1.18 7.98
CA ALA A 46 -11.87 1.64 9.21
C ALA A 46 -12.78 2.86 8.94
N GLU A 47 -12.32 3.81 8.14
CA GLU A 47 -13.09 5.00 7.75
C GLU A 47 -14.31 4.64 6.90
N GLU A 48 -14.14 3.73 5.93
CA GLU A 48 -15.24 3.21 5.12
C GLU A 48 -16.29 2.53 6.00
N ASN A 49 -15.88 1.68 6.94
CA ASN A 49 -16.78 0.98 7.84
C ASN A 49 -17.55 1.94 8.76
N VAL A 50 -16.88 2.96 9.28
CA VAL A 50 -17.55 4.04 10.03
C VAL A 50 -18.57 4.73 9.13
N GLN A 51 -18.20 5.10 7.90
CA GLN A 51 -19.09 5.75 6.95
C GLN A 51 -20.30 4.87 6.58
N ALA A 52 -20.11 3.56 6.40
CA ALA A 52 -21.15 2.60 6.09
C ALA A 52 -22.11 2.38 7.28
N ALA A 53 -21.59 2.42 8.50
CA ALA A 53 -22.38 2.31 9.73
C ALA A 53 -23.10 3.60 10.12
N ARG A 54 -22.79 4.74 9.48
CA ARG A 54 -23.45 6.03 9.78
C ARG A 54 -24.94 5.95 9.47
N PRO A 55 -25.82 6.26 10.45
CA PRO A 55 -27.24 6.35 10.19
C PRO A 55 -27.51 7.45 9.17
N ARG A 56 -28.13 7.08 8.04
CA ARG A 56 -28.55 8.04 7.02
C ARG A 56 -29.78 8.80 7.53
N SER A 57 -29.75 10.12 7.46
CA SER A 57 -30.90 10.94 7.84
C SER A 57 -32.06 10.73 6.87
N LEU A 58 -33.30 10.88 7.36
CA LEU A 58 -34.50 10.78 6.52
C LEU A 58 -34.42 11.74 5.32
N THR A 59 -33.93 12.96 5.51
CA THR A 59 -33.74 13.95 4.43
C THR A 59 -32.79 13.44 3.34
N HIS A 60 -31.70 12.77 3.72
CA HIS A 60 -30.74 12.19 2.77
C HIS A 60 -31.35 11.01 1.99
N ILE A 61 -32.21 10.22 2.64
CA ILE A 61 -32.95 9.12 2.01
C ILE A 61 -33.99 9.67 1.02
N TYR A 62 -34.80 10.65 1.44
CA TYR A 62 -35.79 11.29 0.58
C TYR A 62 -35.14 11.90 -0.66
N TYR A 63 -34.06 12.68 -0.49
CA TYR A 63 -33.36 13.31 -1.60
C TYR A 63 -32.85 12.29 -2.64
N ASN A 64 -32.23 11.19 -2.20
CA ASN A 64 -31.77 10.13 -3.10
C ASN A 64 -32.92 9.46 -3.88
N ILE A 65 -34.05 9.18 -3.22
CA ILE A 65 -35.22 8.57 -3.89
C ILE A 65 -35.80 9.52 -4.94
N TYR A 66 -35.88 10.82 -4.64
CA TYR A 66 -36.35 11.80 -5.62
C TYR A 66 -35.40 11.93 -6.81
N GLN A 67 -34.09 11.97 -6.58
CA GLN A 67 -33.10 12.05 -7.65
C GLN A 67 -33.12 10.81 -8.54
N PHE A 68 -33.12 9.60 -7.95
CA PHE A 68 -33.21 8.36 -8.71
C PHE A 68 -34.49 8.30 -9.55
N ARG A 69 -35.63 8.77 -9.01
CA ARG A 69 -36.89 8.85 -9.76
C ARG A 69 -36.83 9.86 -10.91
N ILE A 70 -36.15 10.99 -10.74
CA ILE A 70 -35.99 12.00 -11.79
C ILE A 70 -35.09 11.46 -12.91
N GLU A 71 -33.96 10.86 -12.55
CA GLU A 71 -33.03 10.26 -13.51
C GLU A 71 -33.74 9.20 -14.35
N ASN A 72 -34.45 8.25 -13.72
CA ASN A 72 -35.18 7.21 -14.45
C ASN A 72 -36.34 7.76 -15.32
N LYS A 73 -36.91 8.93 -14.99
CA LYS A 73 -37.92 9.60 -15.82
C LYS A 73 -37.34 10.39 -17.00
N MET A 74 -36.07 10.75 -16.97
CA MET A 74 -35.39 11.43 -18.08
C MET A 74 -34.92 10.46 -19.17
N PHE A 75 -34.84 9.16 -18.89
CA PHE A 75 -34.37 8.12 -19.82
C PHE A 75 -35.48 7.30 -20.51
N THR A 76 -36.75 7.72 -20.40
CA THR A 76 -37.91 7.19 -21.13
C THR A 76 -38.61 8.31 -21.88
#